data_AF-A0A2N3AUK0-F1
#
_entry.id   AF-A0A2N3AUK0-F1
#
_cell.length_a   1.000
_cell.length_b   1.000
_cell.length_c   1.000
_cell.angle_alpha   90.00
_cell.angle_beta   90.00
_cell.angle_gamma   90.00
#
_symmetry.space_group_name_H-M   'P 1'
#
loop_
_entity.id
_entity.type
_entity.pdbx_description
1 polymer ?
#
loop_
_entity_poly.entity_id
_entity_poly.type
_entity_poly.pdbx_seq_one_letter_code
_entity_poly.pdbx_strand_id
1 'polypeptide(L)'
;TRLLRGQRGTEGAMGNPAPAGARVLVLDDSLASLPIAEADLGIPWNWRIGPASRPVSDETYIAQSFTPQGVGLQPFSVAHVEQPWRKPRPPGDLTIRWTRRSRALAADNWGAVEAPLSEETEAYEVEILDSAAVKRILSTAITSAVYTAAQQTADWGAPLGPGDSLTVRIFHLSALVGRGAPKTVTLTF
;
A
#
# COMPACT_ATOMS: atom_id res chain seq x y z
N THR A 1 -9.98 24.57 0.68
CA THR A 1 -8.60 24.05 0.62
C THR A 1 -8.43 23.22 -0.65
N ARG A 2 -7.56 23.61 -1.60
CA ARG A 2 -7.36 22.92 -2.90
C ARG A 2 -6.05 22.11 -2.97
N LEU A 3 -5.46 21.79 -1.82
CA LEU A 3 -4.20 21.05 -1.77
C LEU A 3 -4.46 19.57 -2.04
N LEU A 4 -3.75 19.01 -3.01
CA LEU A 4 -3.68 17.56 -3.20
C LEU A 4 -2.91 16.94 -2.04
N ARG A 5 -3.39 15.81 -1.53
CA ARG A 5 -2.79 15.08 -0.42
C ARG A 5 -2.69 13.60 -0.78
N GLY A 6 -1.84 12.86 -0.05
CA GLY A 6 -1.67 11.42 -0.29
C GLY A 6 -1.03 11.07 -1.63
N GLN A 7 -0.34 12.03 -2.26
CA GLN A 7 0.31 11.82 -3.56
C GLN A 7 1.41 10.75 -3.47
N ARG A 8 1.67 10.06 -4.58
CA ARG A 8 2.68 8.99 -4.68
C ARG A 8 2.54 7.90 -3.59
N GLY A 9 1.32 7.43 -3.35
CA GLY A 9 1.07 6.29 -2.45
C GLY A 9 1.10 6.63 -0.96
N THR A 10 1.08 7.92 -0.61
CA THR A 10 1.14 8.38 0.79
C THR A 10 -0.24 8.53 1.43
N GLU A 11 -1.30 7.98 0.82
CA GLU A 11 -2.67 8.14 1.32
C GLU A 11 -2.84 7.54 2.72
N GLY A 12 -2.16 6.42 3.01
CA GLY A 12 -2.18 5.79 4.33
C GLY A 12 -1.41 6.57 5.42
N ALA A 13 -0.47 7.42 5.01
CA ALA A 13 0.29 8.27 5.94
C ALA A 13 -0.41 9.62 6.19
N MET A 14 -1.42 9.96 5.38
CA MET A 14 -2.18 11.20 5.55
C MET A 14 -3.07 11.10 6.79
N GLY A 15 -2.85 12.00 7.76
CA GLY A 15 -3.86 12.28 8.79
C GLY A 15 -5.11 12.86 8.13
N ASN A 16 -6.25 12.18 8.24
CA ASN A 16 -7.51 12.59 7.62
C ASN A 16 -8.67 12.62 8.62
N PRO A 17 -9.12 13.81 9.07
CA PRO A 17 -8.56 15.13 8.74
C PRO A 17 -7.22 15.39 9.46
N ALA A 18 -6.45 16.35 8.95
CA ALA A 18 -5.33 16.90 9.70
C ALA A 18 -5.88 17.66 10.92
N PRO A 19 -5.33 17.47 12.13
CA PRO A 19 -5.77 18.20 13.32
C PRO A 19 -5.65 19.72 13.16
N ALA A 20 -6.53 20.47 13.83
CA ALA A 20 -6.41 21.93 13.89
C ALA A 20 -5.06 22.32 14.52
N GLY A 21 -4.39 23.32 13.94
CA GLY A 21 -3.06 23.77 14.38
C GLY A 21 -1.88 22.90 13.92
N ALA A 22 -2.12 21.89 13.07
CA ALA A 22 -1.03 21.10 12.48
C ALA A 22 -0.01 21.98 11.74
N ARG A 23 1.28 21.78 12.03
CA ARG A 23 2.38 22.48 11.36
C ARG A 23 2.44 22.05 9.89
N VAL A 24 2.66 23.02 9.00
CA VAL A 24 2.92 22.78 7.58
C VAL A 24 4.35 23.20 7.30
N LEU A 25 5.13 22.29 6.73
CA LEU A 25 6.46 22.58 6.22
C LEU A 25 6.40 22.60 4.69
N VAL A 26 6.78 23.72 4.09
CA VAL A 26 6.95 23.83 2.64
C VAL A 26 8.40 23.52 2.34
N LEU A 27 8.63 22.48 1.54
CA LEU A 27 9.95 22.07 1.10
C LEU A 27 10.28 22.81 -0.20
N ASP A 28 11.54 23.20 -0.36
CA ASP A 28 12.09 23.78 -1.58
C ASP A 28 13.26 22.92 -2.11
N ASP A 29 13.97 23.44 -3.10
CA ASP A 29 15.11 22.78 -3.76
C ASP A 29 16.40 22.79 -2.94
N SER A 30 16.41 23.40 -1.74
CA SER A 30 17.56 23.38 -0.84
C SER A 30 17.77 22.03 -0.16
N LEU A 31 16.76 21.14 -0.22
CA LEU A 31 16.85 19.80 0.36
C LEU A 31 17.64 18.86 -0.53
N ALA A 32 18.66 18.23 0.05
CA ALA A 32 19.40 17.16 -0.59
C ALA A 32 18.74 15.80 -0.31
N SER A 33 18.61 14.97 -1.35
CA SER A 33 18.27 13.56 -1.15
C SER A 33 19.42 12.85 -0.44
N LEU A 34 19.07 11.99 0.50
CA LEU A 34 20.03 11.14 1.17
C LEU A 34 20.48 10.02 0.22
N PRO A 35 21.79 9.76 0.09
CA PRO A 35 22.32 8.76 -0.85
C PRO A 35 22.19 7.35 -0.26
N ILE A 36 20.97 6.87 -0.12
CA ILE A 36 20.67 5.53 0.40
C ILE A 36 20.60 4.57 -0.79
N ALA A 37 21.50 3.57 -0.83
CA ALA A 37 21.45 2.54 -1.86
C ALA A 37 20.45 1.43 -1.48
N GLU A 38 19.97 0.68 -2.47
CA GLU A 38 19.08 -0.47 -2.22
C GLU A 38 19.75 -1.56 -1.37
N ALA A 39 21.09 -1.71 -1.49
CA ALA A 39 21.87 -2.63 -0.68
C ALA A 39 21.91 -2.25 0.82
N ASP A 40 21.57 -1.01 1.16
CA ASP A 40 21.60 -0.52 2.55
C ASP A 40 20.25 -0.71 3.26
N LEU A 41 19.21 -1.17 2.56
CA LEU A 41 17.88 -1.36 3.13
C LEU A 41 17.91 -2.40 4.26
N GLY A 42 17.28 -2.06 5.40
CA GLY A 42 17.27 -2.90 6.60
C GLY A 42 18.54 -2.82 7.45
N ILE A 43 19.60 -2.15 6.98
CA ILE A 43 20.84 -1.98 7.75
C ILE A 43 20.73 -0.70 8.61
N PRO A 44 20.87 -0.80 9.95
CA PRO A 44 20.77 0.38 10.81
C PRO A 44 22.00 1.28 10.65
N TRP A 45 21.76 2.57 10.42
CA TRP A 45 22.78 3.61 10.33
C TRP A 45 22.77 4.49 11.59
N ASN A 46 23.94 5.00 11.96
CA ASN A 46 24.10 5.97 13.05
C ASN A 46 24.27 7.37 12.46
N TRP A 47 23.25 8.21 12.61
CA TRP A 47 23.22 9.56 12.07
C TRP A 47 23.58 10.57 13.15
N ARG A 48 24.18 11.67 12.70
CA ARG A 48 24.44 12.86 13.50
C ARG A 48 23.77 14.03 12.80
N ILE A 49 22.80 14.65 13.47
CA ILE A 49 21.96 15.72 12.91
C ILE A 49 22.26 17.00 13.70
N GLY A 50 22.71 18.04 13.01
CA GLY A 50 23.08 19.31 13.63
C GLY A 50 23.37 20.40 12.60
N PRO A 51 23.68 21.64 13.06
CA PRO A 51 23.93 22.76 12.17
C PRO A 51 25.19 22.57 11.34
N ALA A 52 25.12 22.81 10.03
CA ALA A 52 26.26 22.68 9.11
C ALA A 52 27.46 23.59 9.45
N SER A 53 27.26 24.63 10.26
CA SER A 53 28.30 25.56 10.70
C SER A 53 29.16 25.06 11.87
N ARG A 54 28.86 23.89 12.44
CA ARG A 54 29.57 23.33 13.61
C ARG A 54 30.15 21.95 13.31
N PRO A 55 31.20 21.52 14.02
CA PRO A 55 31.74 20.17 13.86
C PRO A 55 30.74 19.12 14.37
N VAL A 56 30.78 17.92 13.79
CA VAL A 56 29.88 16.80 14.15
C VAL A 56 29.98 16.33 15.61
N SER A 57 31.08 16.65 16.27
CA SER A 57 31.32 16.36 17.70
C SER A 57 30.73 17.41 18.65
N ASP A 58 30.19 18.51 18.12
CA ASP A 58 29.58 19.58 18.93
C ASP A 58 28.34 19.05 19.67
N GLU A 59 28.10 19.57 20.87
CA GLU A 59 26.99 19.16 21.73
C GLU A 59 25.60 19.41 21.11
N THR A 60 25.50 20.30 20.12
CA THR A 60 24.26 20.55 19.39
C THR A 60 23.87 19.43 18.42
N TYR A 61 24.78 18.50 18.13
CA TYR A 61 24.49 17.36 17.26
C TYR A 61 23.78 16.24 18.01
N ILE A 62 22.60 15.88 17.51
CA ILE A 62 21.80 14.78 18.05
C ILE A 62 22.17 13.49 17.31
N ALA A 63 22.40 12.41 18.07
CA ALA A 63 22.56 11.08 17.51
C ALA A 63 21.18 10.46 17.26
N GLN A 64 20.98 9.89 16.07
CA GLN A 64 19.75 9.21 15.70
C GLN A 64 20.07 7.93 14.95
N SER A 65 19.48 6.82 15.35
CA SER A 65 19.49 5.60 14.55
C SER A 65 18.42 5.71 13.47
N PHE A 66 18.79 5.44 12.22
CA PHE A 66 17.84 5.39 11.11
C PHE A 66 18.11 4.11 10.31
N THR A 67 17.05 3.34 10.05
CA THR A 67 17.12 2.12 9.23
C THR A 67 16.25 2.32 8.01
N PRO A 68 16.82 2.53 6.81
CA PRO A 68 16.03 2.74 5.62
C PRO A 68 15.21 1.49 5.27
N GLN A 69 13.90 1.67 5.05
CA GLN A 69 12.95 0.58 4.79
C GLN A 69 12.49 0.51 3.33
N GLY A 70 12.98 1.40 2.46
CA GLY A 70 12.62 1.38 1.05
C GLY A 70 11.14 1.71 0.77
N VAL A 71 10.48 2.50 1.61
CA VAL A 71 9.04 2.83 1.47
C VAL A 71 8.70 3.40 0.08
N GLY A 72 9.59 4.16 -0.55
CA GLY A 72 9.39 4.66 -1.92
C GLY A 72 9.42 3.59 -3.02
N LEU A 73 9.99 2.41 -2.72
CA LEU A 73 10.04 1.24 -3.60
C LEU A 73 8.82 0.33 -3.41
N GLN A 74 8.09 0.49 -2.30
CA GLN A 74 6.91 -0.30 -2.00
C GLN A 74 5.81 -0.07 -3.04
N PRO A 75 5.26 -1.12 -3.68
CA PRO A 75 4.14 -0.99 -4.59
C PRO A 75 2.96 -0.25 -3.95
N PHE A 76 2.29 0.61 -4.73
CA PHE A 76 1.10 1.31 -4.24
C PHE A 76 -0.05 0.34 -3.96
N SER A 77 -0.90 0.70 -3.00
CA SER A 77 -2.12 -0.06 -2.72
C SER A 77 -3.02 -0.09 -3.95
N VAL A 78 -3.69 -1.21 -4.22
CA VAL A 78 -4.66 -1.29 -5.32
C VAL A 78 -5.84 -0.32 -5.13
N ALA A 79 -6.52 0.02 -6.23
CA ALA A 79 -7.68 0.91 -6.22
C ALA A 79 -8.96 0.20 -6.66
N HIS A 80 -10.09 0.87 -6.47
CA HIS A 80 -11.39 0.50 -7.02
C HIS A 80 -11.78 -0.98 -6.85
N VAL A 81 -11.64 -1.50 -5.62
CA VAL A 81 -12.08 -2.87 -5.31
C VAL A 81 -13.60 -2.95 -5.55
N GLU A 82 -14.01 -3.86 -6.44
CA GLU A 82 -15.42 -4.02 -6.81
C GLU A 82 -16.24 -4.49 -5.61
N GLN A 83 -17.39 -3.84 -5.41
CA GLN A 83 -18.33 -4.20 -4.35
C GLN A 83 -19.34 -5.24 -4.84
N PRO A 84 -19.49 -6.39 -4.16
CA PRO A 84 -20.35 -7.48 -4.61
C PRO A 84 -21.82 -7.10 -4.79
N TRP A 85 -22.38 -6.29 -3.90
CA TRP A 85 -23.77 -5.82 -3.97
C TRP A 85 -24.14 -5.06 -5.25
N ARG A 86 -23.15 -4.58 -6.03
CA ARG A 86 -23.41 -3.83 -7.27
C ARG A 86 -23.95 -4.69 -8.41
N LYS A 87 -23.81 -6.01 -8.33
CA LYS A 87 -24.26 -6.96 -9.35
C LYS A 87 -25.04 -8.08 -8.67
N PRO A 88 -26.28 -8.40 -9.08
CA PRO A 88 -26.98 -9.55 -8.56
C PRO A 88 -26.14 -10.82 -8.74
N ARG A 89 -25.97 -11.59 -7.66
CA ARG A 89 -25.29 -12.88 -7.71
C ARG A 89 -25.98 -13.89 -6.79
N PRO A 90 -26.06 -15.17 -7.18
CA PRO A 90 -26.34 -16.22 -6.21
C PRO A 90 -25.14 -16.42 -5.27
N PRO A 91 -25.33 -16.99 -4.07
CA PRO A 91 -24.23 -17.53 -3.27
C PRO A 91 -23.42 -18.55 -4.07
N GLY A 92 -22.09 -18.49 -3.99
CA GLY A 92 -21.18 -19.28 -4.82
C GLY A 92 -19.76 -18.71 -4.80
N ASP A 93 -18.97 -19.03 -5.83
CA ASP A 93 -17.62 -18.49 -5.97
C ASP A 93 -17.63 -16.96 -5.99
N LEU A 94 -16.77 -16.36 -5.16
CA LEU A 94 -16.61 -14.92 -5.10
C LEU A 94 -15.36 -14.51 -5.88
N THR A 95 -15.55 -13.76 -6.96
CA THR A 95 -14.42 -13.10 -7.66
C THR A 95 -14.22 -11.70 -7.08
N ILE A 96 -13.09 -11.49 -6.42
CA ILE A 96 -12.67 -10.18 -5.91
C ILE A 96 -11.85 -9.51 -7.00
N ARG A 97 -12.24 -8.30 -7.43
CA ARG A 97 -11.59 -7.54 -8.52
C ARG A 97 -11.14 -6.17 -8.06
N TRP A 98 -10.05 -5.66 -8.63
CA TRP A 98 -9.50 -4.34 -8.34
C TRP A 98 -8.80 -3.75 -9.57
N THR A 99 -8.32 -2.52 -9.43
CA THR A 99 -7.51 -1.83 -10.44
C THR A 99 -6.07 -1.69 -9.95
N ARG A 100 -5.09 -2.07 -10.78
CA ARG A 100 -3.66 -1.89 -10.49
C ARG A 100 -3.32 -0.40 -10.44
N ARG A 101 -2.37 -0.04 -9.56
CA ARG A 101 -1.75 1.29 -9.54
C ARG A 101 -0.27 1.15 -9.86
N SER A 102 0.30 2.16 -10.52
CA SER A 102 1.71 2.18 -10.91
C SER A 102 2.46 3.32 -10.24
N ARG A 103 3.76 3.11 -10.00
CA ARG A 103 4.69 4.12 -9.47
C ARG A 103 5.52 4.78 -10.56
N ALA A 104 5.45 4.27 -11.79
CA ALA A 104 6.20 4.78 -12.93
C ALA A 104 5.81 6.24 -13.20
N LEU A 105 6.79 7.10 -13.48
CA LEU A 105 6.54 8.51 -13.80
C LEU A 105 5.69 8.67 -15.08
N ALA A 106 5.73 7.68 -15.98
CA ALA A 106 4.93 7.64 -17.19
C ALA A 106 3.50 7.12 -16.97
N ALA A 107 3.10 6.78 -15.74
CA ALA A 107 1.77 6.22 -15.45
C ALA A 107 0.61 7.21 -15.72
N ASP A 108 0.90 8.51 -15.77
CA ASP A 108 -0.09 9.54 -16.11
C ASP A 108 -0.27 9.73 -17.62
N ASN A 109 0.38 8.91 -18.45
CA ASN A 109 0.26 8.99 -19.90
C ASN A 109 -1.06 8.37 -20.39
N TRP A 110 -1.95 9.22 -20.89
CA TRP A 110 -3.25 8.83 -21.47
C TRP A 110 -3.15 8.11 -22.82
N GLY A 111 -2.00 8.18 -23.49
CA GLY A 111 -1.78 7.48 -24.77
C GLY A 111 -1.41 6.00 -24.61
N ALA A 112 -1.07 5.56 -23.39
CA ALA A 112 -0.80 4.15 -23.12
C ALA A 112 -2.10 3.36 -22.95
N VAL A 113 -2.13 2.11 -23.43
CA VAL A 113 -3.29 1.22 -23.29
C VAL A 113 -3.50 0.80 -21.83
N GLU A 114 -2.39 0.61 -21.10
CA GLU A 114 -2.38 0.18 -19.70
C GLU A 114 -1.24 0.90 -18.97
N ALA A 115 -1.44 1.20 -17.68
CA ALA A 115 -0.41 1.85 -16.89
C ALA A 115 0.84 0.93 -16.79
N PRO A 116 2.06 1.44 -17.01
CA PRO A 116 3.28 0.63 -16.96
C PRO A 116 3.39 -0.14 -15.63
N LEU A 117 3.87 -1.37 -15.67
CA LEU A 117 4.22 -2.11 -14.46
C LEU A 117 5.60 -1.63 -13.97
N SER A 118 5.74 -1.33 -12.68
CA SER A 118 7.02 -0.89 -12.09
C SER A 118 7.80 -2.04 -11.47
N GLU A 119 7.16 -3.19 -11.32
CA GLU A 119 7.64 -4.43 -10.72
C GLU A 119 7.99 -5.44 -11.83
N GLU A 120 8.83 -6.42 -11.56
CA GLU A 120 9.31 -7.40 -12.55
C GLU A 120 8.18 -8.27 -13.09
N THR A 121 7.22 -8.61 -12.23
CA THR A 121 6.03 -9.40 -12.55
C THR A 121 4.83 -8.89 -11.78
N GLU A 122 3.65 -8.92 -12.38
CA GLU A 122 2.41 -8.60 -11.69
C GLU A 122 2.00 -9.75 -10.77
N ALA A 123 1.93 -9.50 -9.46
CA ALA A 123 1.58 -10.50 -8.47
C ALA A 123 0.89 -9.86 -7.25
N TYR A 124 -0.10 -10.55 -6.69
CA TYR A 124 -0.88 -10.05 -5.56
C TYR A 124 -1.12 -11.12 -4.50
N GLU A 125 -1.29 -10.65 -3.27
CA GLU A 125 -1.88 -11.43 -2.18
C GLU A 125 -3.14 -10.74 -1.66
N VAL A 126 -4.18 -11.55 -1.42
CA VAL A 126 -5.45 -11.14 -0.82
C VAL A 126 -5.61 -11.89 0.48
N GLU A 127 -5.53 -11.17 1.60
CA GLU A 127 -5.90 -11.70 2.90
C GLU A 127 -7.41 -11.61 3.08
N ILE A 128 -8.02 -12.72 3.43
CA ILE A 128 -9.39 -12.81 3.92
C ILE A 128 -9.33 -12.69 5.44
N LEU A 129 -10.01 -11.68 5.98
CA LEU A 129 -9.92 -11.34 7.40
C LEU A 129 -11.18 -11.75 8.16
N ASP A 130 -10.98 -12.29 9.35
CA ASP A 130 -11.98 -12.43 10.39
C ASP A 130 -11.61 -11.46 11.51
N SER A 131 -12.30 -10.33 11.54
CA SER A 131 -11.89 -9.16 12.33
C SER A 131 -10.44 -8.74 11.99
N ALA A 132 -9.48 -8.97 12.91
CA ALA A 132 -8.07 -8.67 12.69
C ALA A 132 -7.23 -9.89 12.24
N ALA A 133 -7.77 -11.10 12.37
CA ALA A 133 -7.05 -12.33 12.09
C ALA A 133 -7.12 -12.67 10.60
N VAL A 134 -6.00 -13.14 10.03
CA VAL A 134 -5.95 -13.64 8.66
C VAL A 134 -6.47 -15.08 8.66
N LYS A 135 -7.62 -15.28 8.02
CA LYS A 135 -8.27 -16.59 7.91
C LYS A 135 -7.77 -17.36 6.69
N ARG A 136 -7.48 -16.64 5.60
CA ARG A 136 -6.96 -17.20 4.36
C ARG A 136 -6.13 -16.17 3.60
N ILE A 137 -5.17 -16.66 2.83
CA ILE A 137 -4.42 -15.86 1.85
C ILE A 137 -4.66 -16.48 0.48
N LEU A 138 -5.01 -15.65 -0.50
CA LEU A 138 -5.13 -16.01 -1.91
C LEU A 138 -4.02 -15.31 -2.69
N SER A 139 -3.29 -16.03 -3.54
CA SER A 139 -2.26 -15.47 -4.41
C SER A 139 -2.74 -15.48 -5.87
N THR A 140 -2.41 -14.43 -6.63
CA THR A 140 -2.82 -14.30 -8.04
C THR A 140 -1.82 -13.46 -8.83
N ALA A 141 -1.70 -13.71 -10.13
CA ALA A 141 -0.85 -12.94 -11.05
C ALA A 141 -1.65 -11.94 -11.91
N ILE A 142 -2.92 -11.71 -11.56
CA ILE A 142 -3.84 -10.81 -12.27
C ILE A 142 -4.63 -9.97 -11.25
N THR A 143 -5.32 -8.94 -11.72
CA THR A 143 -6.15 -8.01 -10.90
C THR A 143 -7.45 -8.61 -10.34
N SER A 144 -7.47 -9.93 -10.14
CA SER A 144 -8.58 -10.63 -9.50
C SER A 144 -8.15 -11.91 -8.80
N ALA A 145 -8.83 -12.25 -7.70
CA ALA A 145 -8.71 -13.53 -7.01
C ALA A 145 -10.08 -14.17 -6.84
N VAL A 146 -10.14 -15.49 -6.94
CA VAL A 146 -11.37 -16.27 -6.69
C VAL A 146 -11.29 -16.87 -5.30
N TYR A 147 -12.25 -16.51 -4.45
CA TYR A 147 -12.51 -17.15 -3.17
C TYR A 147 -13.64 -18.15 -3.38
N THR A 148 -13.29 -19.43 -3.53
CA THR A 148 -14.26 -20.44 -4.00
C THR A 148 -15.33 -20.73 -2.95
N ALA A 149 -16.48 -21.23 -3.37
CA ALA A 149 -17.56 -21.63 -2.48
C ALA A 149 -17.08 -22.68 -1.47
N ALA A 150 -16.21 -23.60 -1.87
CA ALA A 150 -15.62 -24.60 -0.97
C ALA A 150 -14.73 -23.95 0.10
N GLN A 151 -13.91 -22.97 -0.26
CA GLN A 151 -13.09 -22.23 0.69
C GLN A 151 -13.95 -21.38 1.63
N GLN A 152 -15.00 -20.74 1.11
CA GLN A 152 -15.97 -20.00 1.93
C GLN A 152 -16.67 -20.92 2.93
N THR A 153 -17.15 -22.09 2.50
CA THR A 153 -17.78 -23.07 3.40
C THR A 153 -16.80 -23.59 4.45
N ALA A 154 -15.52 -23.81 4.10
CA ALA A 154 -14.51 -24.21 5.08
C ALA A 154 -14.25 -23.13 6.14
N ASP A 155 -14.29 -21.86 5.74
CA ASP A 155 -13.96 -20.74 6.62
C ASP A 155 -15.20 -20.25 7.42
N TRP A 156 -16.40 -20.29 6.83
CA TRP A 156 -17.61 -19.66 7.36
C TRP A 156 -18.82 -20.60 7.52
N GLY A 157 -18.72 -21.85 7.06
CA GLY A 157 -19.79 -22.84 7.11
C GLY A 157 -20.78 -22.77 5.93
N ALA A 158 -20.79 -21.68 5.15
CA ALA A 158 -21.55 -21.53 3.93
C ALA A 158 -20.93 -20.47 3.01
N PRO A 159 -21.28 -20.43 1.71
CA PRO A 159 -20.94 -19.31 0.84
C PRO A 159 -21.61 -18.02 1.28
N LEU A 160 -20.89 -16.90 1.18
CA LEU A 160 -21.38 -15.57 1.52
C LEU A 160 -22.55 -15.20 0.61
N GLY A 161 -23.57 -14.55 1.18
CA GLY A 161 -24.79 -14.13 0.51
C GLY A 161 -25.30 -12.78 1.00
N PRO A 162 -26.49 -12.34 0.53
CA PRO A 162 -27.06 -11.04 0.88
C PRO A 162 -27.12 -10.81 2.39
N GLY A 163 -26.59 -9.67 2.85
CA GLY A 163 -26.51 -9.30 4.27
C GLY A 163 -25.20 -9.65 4.95
N ASP A 164 -24.35 -10.48 4.32
CA ASP A 164 -23.01 -10.77 4.83
C ASP A 164 -22.03 -9.62 4.55
N SER A 165 -20.90 -9.66 5.26
CA SER A 165 -19.75 -8.80 4.95
C SER A 165 -18.44 -9.58 5.05
N LEU A 166 -17.45 -9.15 4.27
CA LEU A 166 -16.13 -9.76 4.24
C LEU A 166 -15.07 -8.67 4.19
N THR A 167 -14.20 -8.61 5.19
CA THR A 167 -13.05 -7.70 5.12
C THR A 167 -11.90 -8.39 4.42
N VAL A 168 -11.36 -7.73 3.40
CA VAL A 168 -10.20 -8.20 2.64
C VAL A 168 -9.08 -7.17 2.68
N ARG A 169 -7.84 -7.65 2.62
CA ARG A 169 -6.65 -6.81 2.52
C ARG A 169 -5.80 -7.26 1.34
N ILE A 170 -5.62 -6.35 0.38
CA ILE A 170 -4.99 -6.66 -0.91
C ILE A 170 -3.63 -5.97 -0.99
N PHE A 171 -2.62 -6.72 -1.43
CA PHE A 171 -1.24 -6.28 -1.60
C PHE A 171 -0.78 -6.55 -3.03
N HIS A 172 -0.19 -5.55 -3.69
CA HIS A 172 0.65 -5.77 -4.87
C HIS A 172 2.05 -6.14 -4.40
N LEU A 173 2.69 -7.12 -5.01
CA LEU A 173 3.98 -7.64 -4.57
C LEU A 173 5.14 -7.07 -5.38
N SER A 174 6.27 -6.90 -4.72
CA SER A 174 7.57 -6.59 -5.32
C SER A 174 8.53 -7.73 -4.98
N ALA A 175 9.35 -8.14 -5.94
CA ALA A 175 10.43 -9.09 -5.69
C ALA A 175 11.50 -8.51 -4.73
N LEU A 176 11.68 -7.18 -4.74
CA LEU A 176 12.69 -6.48 -3.94
C LEU A 176 12.25 -6.24 -2.50
N VAL A 177 11.03 -5.73 -2.29
CA VAL A 177 10.57 -5.29 -0.96
C VAL A 177 9.36 -6.08 -0.43
N GLY A 178 8.91 -7.12 -1.14
CA GLY A 178 7.79 -7.95 -0.74
C GLY A 178 6.45 -7.22 -0.87
N ARG A 179 5.62 -7.27 0.18
CA ARG A 179 4.25 -6.73 0.17
C ARG A 179 4.23 -5.20 0.03
N GLY A 180 3.46 -4.73 -0.95
CA GLY A 180 3.10 -3.34 -1.16
C GLY A 180 2.27 -2.71 -0.04
N ALA A 181 1.85 -1.46 -0.23
CA ALA A 181 0.94 -0.81 0.70
C ALA A 181 -0.42 -1.54 0.69
N PRO A 182 -1.03 -1.84 1.86
CA PRO A 182 -2.28 -2.58 1.92
C PRO A 182 -3.45 -1.76 1.41
N LYS A 183 -4.36 -2.38 0.65
CA LYS A 183 -5.73 -1.92 0.49
C LYS A 183 -6.66 -2.77 1.35
N THR A 184 -7.08 -2.25 2.51
CA THR A 184 -8.14 -2.85 3.32
C THR A 184 -9.49 -2.34 2.88
N VAL A 185 -10.44 -3.24 2.64
CA VAL A 185 -11.82 -2.90 2.29
C VAL A 185 -12.77 -3.96 2.83
N THR A 186 -13.93 -3.52 3.31
CA THR A 186 -15.05 -4.41 3.63
C THR A 186 -15.95 -4.52 2.41
N LEU A 187 -16.09 -5.74 1.90
CA LEU A 187 -17.04 -6.12 0.87
C LEU A 187 -18.38 -6.39 1.53
N THR A 188 -19.45 -5.86 0.95
CA THR A 188 -20.83 -6.13 1.40
C THR A 188 -21.62 -6.83 0.31
N PHE A 189 -22.52 -7.72 0.71
CA PHE A 189 -23.24 -8.63 -0.17
C PHE A 189 -24.73 -8.36 -0.20
#